data_AF-A0A974CJU8-F1
#
_entry.id   AF-A0A974CJU8-F1
#
_cell.length_a   1.000
_cell.length_b   1.000
_cell.length_c   1.000
_cell.angle_alpha   90.00
_cell.angle_beta   90.00
_cell.angle_gamma   90.00
#
_symmetry.space_group_name_H-M   'P 1'
#
loop_
_entity.id
_entity.type
_entity.pdbx_description
1 polymer ?
#
loop_
_entity_poly.entity_id
_entity_poly.type
_entity_poly.pdbx_seq_one_letter_code
_entity_poly.pdbx_strand_id
1 'polypeptide(L)'
;MSRRGNTFIFDFNKLNLNDYATCESKGVIYMLKCPCGLVYVGQTMRNVKTRIKEHKGDIRNYKPGSQTDTTVARHFNEAKHSHGQLKWVVLEVVQPLSRGGNFKQKMLQREAKWISKLNSLAPVGLNDAWSLKCFL
;
A
#
# COMPACT_ATOMS: atom_id res chain seq x y z
N MET A 1 -2.81 -2.79 -35.67
CA MET A 1 -3.75 -2.31 -34.63
C MET A 1 -3.04 -2.33 -33.28
N SER A 2 -3.04 -1.16 -32.65
CA SER A 2 -2.46 -0.77 -31.34
C SER A 2 -2.93 -1.71 -30.20
N ARG A 3 -2.18 -2.05 -29.15
CA ARG A 3 -1.51 -1.16 -28.17
C ARG A 3 -0.36 -1.89 -27.47
N ARG A 4 0.85 -1.31 -27.51
CA ARG A 4 1.91 -1.58 -26.51
C ARG A 4 1.47 -0.95 -25.19
N GLY A 5 0.90 -1.75 -24.30
CA GLY A 5 0.72 -1.36 -22.90
C GLY A 5 2.06 -1.45 -22.19
N ASN A 6 2.73 -0.32 -21.97
CA ASN A 6 3.84 -0.25 -21.04
C ASN A 6 3.31 -0.51 -19.62
N THR A 7 3.23 -1.77 -19.22
CA THR A 7 3.11 -2.12 -17.80
C THR A 7 4.41 -1.65 -17.15
N PHE A 8 4.36 -0.53 -16.44
CA PHE A 8 5.45 -0.11 -15.57
C PHE A 8 5.59 -1.17 -14.48
N ILE A 9 6.42 -2.19 -14.73
CA ILE A 9 6.75 -3.20 -13.73
C ILE A 9 7.59 -2.46 -12.69
N PHE A 10 6.96 -2.11 -11.57
CA PHE A 10 7.66 -1.50 -10.45
C PHE A 10 8.69 -2.50 -9.89
N ASP A 11 9.98 -2.27 -10.11
CA ASP A 11 11.03 -3.14 -9.58
C ASP A 11 11.38 -2.74 -8.14
N PHE A 12 11.16 -3.66 -7.20
CA PHE A 12 11.49 -3.47 -5.78
C PHE A 12 12.98 -3.18 -5.58
N ASN A 13 13.86 -3.73 -6.41
CA ASN A 13 15.30 -3.62 -6.26
C ASN A 13 15.83 -2.19 -6.50
N LYS A 14 15.00 -1.30 -7.05
CA LYS A 14 15.34 0.12 -7.25
C LYS A 14 14.92 1.01 -6.07
N LEU A 15 14.24 0.46 -5.06
CA LEU A 15 13.92 1.20 -3.85
C LEU A 15 15.11 1.18 -2.89
N ASN A 16 15.74 2.34 -2.69
CA ASN A 16 16.65 2.54 -1.57
C ASN A 16 15.85 2.61 -0.27
N LEU A 17 15.71 1.46 0.39
CA LEU A 17 15.08 1.31 1.69
C LEU A 17 16.18 1.40 2.75
N ASN A 18 16.26 2.56 3.42
CA ASN A 18 17.30 2.81 4.42
C ASN A 18 16.86 2.44 5.85
N ASP A 19 15.58 2.11 6.05
CA ASP A 19 15.03 1.78 7.36
C ASP A 19 15.08 0.27 7.61
N TYR A 20 15.62 -0.11 8.77
CA TYR A 20 15.48 -1.47 9.27
C TYR A 20 14.07 -1.68 9.81
N ALA A 21 13.28 -2.50 9.14
CA ALA A 21 11.92 -2.86 9.55
C ALA A 21 11.81 -4.36 9.78
N THR A 22 11.13 -4.74 10.86
CA THR A 22 10.76 -6.13 11.14
C THR A 22 9.26 -6.32 10.91
N CYS A 23 8.79 -7.56 10.98
CA CYS A 23 7.36 -7.86 10.87
C CYS A 23 6.52 -7.26 12.03
N GLU A 24 7.19 -6.79 13.09
CA GLU A 24 6.58 -6.21 14.29
C GLU A 24 6.63 -4.68 14.31
N SER A 25 7.27 -4.05 13.31
CA SER A 25 7.34 -2.59 13.20
C SER A 25 5.95 -1.97 13.16
N LYS A 26 5.81 -0.85 13.88
CA LYS A 26 4.63 0.00 13.99
C LYS A 26 4.92 1.37 13.38
N GLY A 27 3.87 2.13 13.07
CA GLY A 27 4.03 3.47 12.51
C GLY A 27 4.68 3.43 11.13
N VAL A 28 4.30 2.46 10.30
CA VAL A 28 4.96 2.21 9.01
C VAL A 28 4.10 2.63 7.83
N ILE A 29 4.78 3.04 6.76
CA ILE A 29 4.22 3.10 5.41
C ILE A 29 4.67 1.81 4.69
N TYR A 30 3.73 1.08 4.10
CA TYR A 30 3.99 -0.17 3.41
C TYR A 30 3.44 -0.13 1.98
N MET A 31 3.98 -0.98 1.12
CA MET A 31 3.49 -1.22 -0.22
C MET A 31 3.00 -2.65 -0.36
N LEU A 32 1.91 -2.83 -1.09
CA LEU A 32 1.47 -4.11 -1.63
C LEU A 32 1.65 -4.10 -3.14
N LYS A 33 2.09 -5.22 -3.72
CA LYS A 33 2.28 -5.37 -5.16
C LYS A 33 1.50 -6.56 -5.69
N CYS A 34 0.68 -6.29 -6.70
CA CYS A 34 0.01 -7.27 -7.54
C CYS A 34 1.02 -7.98 -8.47
N PRO A 35 0.83 -9.27 -8.80
CA PRO A 35 1.62 -9.92 -9.85
C PRO A 35 1.54 -9.21 -11.22
N CYS A 36 0.45 -8.49 -11.49
CA CYS A 36 0.26 -7.64 -12.65
C CYS A 36 1.10 -6.34 -12.67
N GLY A 37 1.86 -6.06 -11.61
CA GLY A 37 2.72 -4.89 -11.52
C GLY A 37 2.11 -3.68 -10.81
N LEU A 38 0.78 -3.63 -10.66
CA LEU A 38 0.11 -2.55 -9.93
C LEU A 38 0.43 -2.58 -8.44
N VAL A 39 0.49 -1.39 -7.84
CA VAL A 39 0.89 -1.21 -6.44
C VAL A 39 -0.18 -0.46 -5.63
N TYR A 40 -0.27 -0.80 -4.36
CA TYR A 40 -1.05 -0.09 -3.34
C TYR A 40 -0.09 0.40 -2.26
N VAL A 41 -0.24 1.64 -1.82
CA VAL A 41 0.46 2.19 -0.66
C VAL A 41 -0.54 2.36 0.48
N GLY A 42 -0.16 1.91 1.67
CA GLY A 42 -0.96 2.07 2.86
C GLY A 42 -0.11 2.38 4.09
N GLN A 43 -0.76 2.86 5.14
CA GLN A 43 -0.13 3.07 6.44
C GLN A 43 -0.73 2.20 7.55
N THR A 44 0.03 1.96 8.62
CA THR A 44 -0.49 1.36 9.86
C THR A 44 0.27 1.85 11.08
N MET A 45 -0.49 2.19 12.14
CA MET A 45 0.07 2.43 13.48
C MET A 45 0.19 1.14 14.31
N ARG A 46 -0.45 0.05 13.86
CA ARG A 46 -0.32 -1.30 14.44
C ARG A 46 0.83 -2.06 13.78
N ASN A 47 1.15 -3.25 14.29
CA ASN A 47 2.17 -4.14 13.71
C ASN A 47 1.87 -4.40 12.22
N VAL A 48 2.87 -4.23 11.37
CA VAL A 48 2.72 -4.41 9.91
C VAL A 48 2.26 -5.82 9.56
N LYS A 49 2.78 -6.87 10.22
CA LYS A 49 2.36 -8.26 9.99
C LYS A 49 0.86 -8.47 10.16
N THR A 50 0.25 -7.83 11.17
CA THR A 50 -1.20 -7.92 11.38
C THR A 50 -1.95 -7.29 10.22
N ARG A 51 -1.52 -6.10 9.77
CA ARG A 51 -2.17 -5.42 8.64
C ARG A 51 -2.04 -6.21 7.34
N ILE A 52 -0.89 -6.84 7.08
CA ILE A 52 -0.69 -7.68 5.89
C ILE A 52 -1.57 -8.95 5.96
N LYS A 53 -1.74 -9.55 7.15
CA LYS A 53 -2.64 -10.70 7.33
C LYS A 53 -4.09 -10.34 7.02
N GLU A 54 -4.55 -9.16 7.46
CA GLU A 54 -5.89 -8.66 7.15
C GLU A 54 -6.09 -8.52 5.63
N HIS A 55 -5.18 -7.84 4.93
CA HIS A 55 -5.23 -7.71 3.46
C HIS A 55 -5.31 -9.08 2.76
N LYS A 56 -4.51 -10.05 3.19
CA LYS A 56 -4.57 -11.43 2.65
C LYS A 56 -5.91 -12.12 2.97
N GLY A 57 -6.47 -11.87 4.15
CA GLY A 57 -7.79 -12.35 4.55
C GLY A 57 -8.91 -11.73 3.70
N ASP A 58 -8.85 -10.43 3.44
CA ASP A 58 -9.82 -9.71 2.61
C ASP A 58 -9.81 -10.23 1.18
N ILE A 59 -8.61 -10.45 0.59
CA ILE A 59 -8.47 -11.05 -0.75
C ILE A 59 -9.05 -12.48 -0.76
N ARG A 60 -8.72 -13.30 0.24
CA ARG A 60 -9.16 -14.70 0.30
C ARG A 60 -10.68 -14.83 0.45
N ASN A 61 -11.28 -13.94 1.23
CA ASN A 61 -12.71 -13.98 1.58
C ASN A 61 -13.47 -12.82 0.93
N TYR A 62 -13.04 -12.39 -0.27
CA TYR A 62 -13.62 -11.24 -0.95
C TYR A 62 -15.12 -11.45 -1.19
N LYS A 63 -15.92 -10.45 -0.79
CA LYS A 63 -17.35 -10.39 -1.07
C LYS A 63 -17.75 -8.94 -1.37
N PRO A 64 -18.34 -8.65 -2.54
CA PRO A 64 -18.81 -7.31 -2.90
C PRO A 64 -19.78 -6.73 -1.85
N GLY A 65 -19.63 -5.44 -1.55
CA GLY A 65 -20.47 -4.72 -0.59
C GLY A 65 -20.27 -5.13 0.88
N SER A 66 -19.24 -5.91 1.20
CA SER A 66 -18.93 -6.32 2.57
C SER A 66 -17.67 -5.62 3.11
N GLN A 67 -17.32 -5.89 4.37
CA GLN A 67 -16.07 -5.39 4.97
C GLN A 67 -14.79 -5.83 4.23
N THR A 68 -14.84 -6.91 3.44
CA THR A 68 -13.70 -7.39 2.65
C THR A 68 -13.62 -6.72 1.26
N ASP A 69 -14.59 -5.86 0.91
CA ASP A 69 -14.63 -5.13 -0.36
C ASP A 69 -13.67 -3.92 -0.37
N THR A 70 -12.38 -4.22 -0.17
CA THR A 70 -11.29 -3.25 -0.27
C THR A 70 -10.83 -3.11 -1.73
N THR A 71 -10.17 -2.00 -2.07
CA THR A 71 -9.65 -1.76 -3.43
C THR A 71 -8.73 -2.88 -3.91
N VAL A 72 -7.86 -3.36 -3.01
CA VAL A 72 -6.92 -4.45 -3.26
C VAL A 72 -7.65 -5.78 -3.44
N ALA A 73 -8.59 -6.13 -2.55
CA ALA A 73 -9.32 -7.38 -2.64
C ALA A 73 -10.22 -7.46 -3.88
N ARG A 74 -10.92 -6.36 -4.19
CA ARG A 74 -11.73 -6.22 -5.42
C ARG A 74 -10.87 -6.43 -6.66
N HIS A 75 -9.75 -5.74 -6.76
CA HIS A 75 -8.82 -5.89 -7.88
C HIS A 75 -8.31 -7.33 -8.03
N PHE A 76 -7.91 -7.98 -6.93
CA PHE A 76 -7.43 -9.37 -6.98
C PHE A 76 -8.53 -10.34 -7.48
N ASN A 77 -9.78 -10.13 -7.07
CA ASN A 77 -10.91 -10.92 -7.54
C ASN A 77 -11.21 -10.69 -9.03
N GLU A 78 -11.17 -9.44 -9.50
CA GLU A 78 -11.37 -9.07 -10.91
C GLU A 78 -10.27 -9.64 -11.80
N ALA A 79 -9.01 -9.49 -11.38
CA ALA A 79 -7.83 -9.94 -12.11
C ALA A 79 -7.52 -11.45 -11.95
N LYS A 80 -8.37 -12.20 -11.22
CA LYS A 80 -8.19 -13.63 -10.93
C LYS A 80 -6.84 -13.98 -10.29
N HIS A 81 -6.36 -13.09 -9.41
CA HIS A 81 -5.16 -13.32 -8.60
C HIS A 81 -5.51 -13.84 -7.21
N SER A 82 -4.61 -14.61 -6.62
CA SER A 82 -4.77 -15.15 -5.27
C SER A 82 -3.97 -14.36 -4.23
N HIS A 83 -4.42 -14.40 -2.97
CA HIS A 83 -3.72 -13.80 -1.83
C HIS A 83 -2.27 -14.31 -1.65
N GLY A 84 -1.94 -15.50 -2.17
CA GLY A 84 -0.58 -16.05 -2.15
C GLY A 84 0.39 -15.32 -3.08
N GLN A 85 -0.12 -14.67 -4.13
CA GLN A 85 0.68 -13.89 -5.09
C GLN A 85 0.94 -12.45 -4.62
N LEU A 86 0.29 -12.01 -3.55
CA LEU A 86 0.47 -10.67 -2.98
C LEU A 86 1.88 -10.54 -2.39
N LYS A 87 2.70 -9.67 -2.98
CA LYS A 87 3.99 -9.26 -2.43
C LYS A 87 3.83 -7.99 -1.62
N TRP A 88 4.67 -7.78 -0.62
CA TRP A 88 4.65 -6.57 0.21
C TRP A 88 6.04 -6.19 0.69
N VAL A 89 6.22 -4.92 1.04
CA VAL A 89 7.45 -4.40 1.65
C VAL A 89 7.12 -3.20 2.55
N VAL A 90 7.95 -2.94 3.56
CA VAL A 90 7.92 -1.68 4.31
C VAL A 90 8.71 -0.64 3.52
N LEU A 91 8.08 0.51 3.27
CA LEU A 91 8.71 1.64 2.57
C LEU A 91 9.42 2.58 3.54
N GLU A 92 8.84 2.78 4.72
CA GLU A 92 9.33 3.72 5.72
C GLU A 92 8.82 3.36 7.12
N VAL A 93 9.67 3.52 8.13
CA VAL A 93 9.29 3.49 9.55
C VAL A 93 9.24 4.92 10.07
N VAL A 94 8.05 5.46 10.27
CA VAL A 94 7.87 6.86 10.66
C VAL A 94 8.10 7.00 12.17
N GLN A 95 9.14 7.75 12.53
CA GLN A 95 9.45 8.01 13.94
C GLN A 95 8.40 8.93 14.58
N PRO A 96 7.94 8.61 15.82
CA PRO A 96 7.10 9.50 16.61
C PRO A 96 7.71 10.89 16.77
N LEU A 97 6.86 11.90 16.90
CA LEU A 97 7.32 13.28 17.10
C LEU A 97 7.68 13.49 18.57
N SER A 98 8.92 13.91 18.84
CA SER A 98 9.47 14.06 20.20
C SER A 98 8.82 15.18 21.02
N ARG A 99 8.05 16.10 20.39
CA ARG A 99 7.54 17.34 21.02
C ARG A 99 6.03 17.57 20.86
N GLY A 100 5.23 16.50 20.89
CA GLY A 100 3.75 16.64 20.95
C GLY A 100 3.06 16.99 19.63
N GLY A 101 3.72 16.82 18.48
CA GLY A 101 3.09 17.03 17.17
C GLY A 101 2.11 15.91 16.78
N ASN A 102 1.22 16.19 15.83
CA ASN A 102 0.21 15.23 15.39
C ASN A 102 0.82 14.10 14.54
N PHE A 103 1.18 12.98 15.18
CA PHE A 103 1.78 11.82 14.52
C PHE A 103 0.88 11.23 13.43
N LYS A 104 -0.45 11.26 13.62
CA LYS A 104 -1.41 10.78 12.60
C LYS A 104 -1.36 11.64 11.35
N GLN A 105 -1.25 12.96 11.49
CA GLN A 105 -1.08 13.86 10.35
C GLN A 105 0.26 13.63 9.63
N LYS A 106 1.35 13.45 10.38
CA LYS A 106 2.66 13.08 9.81
C LYS A 106 2.55 11.79 8.99
N MET A 107 1.93 10.76 9.55
CA MET A 107 1.70 9.48 8.88
C MET A 107 0.94 9.67 7.56
N LEU A 108 -0.16 10.43 7.56
CA LEU A 108 -0.92 10.75 6.35
C LEU A 108 -0.08 11.48 5.29
N GLN A 109 0.75 12.44 5.70
CA GLN A 109 1.65 13.16 4.79
C GLN A 109 2.73 12.24 4.19
N ARG A 110 3.23 11.26 4.95
CA ARG A 110 4.20 10.28 4.44
C ARG A 110 3.54 9.31 3.47
N GLU A 111 2.36 8.79 3.79
CA GLU A 111 1.55 7.95 2.89
C GLU A 111 1.29 8.67 1.55
N ALA A 112 0.81 9.91 1.63
CA ALA A 112 0.60 10.81 0.50
C ALA A 112 1.84 10.96 -0.42
N LYS A 113 3.01 11.22 0.17
CA LYS A 113 4.28 11.33 -0.56
C LYS A 113 4.63 10.03 -1.28
N TRP A 114 4.44 8.88 -0.64
CA TRP A 114 4.73 7.58 -1.26
C TRP A 114 3.73 7.20 -2.35
N ILE A 115 2.44 7.50 -2.20
CA ILE A 115 1.43 7.33 -3.25
C ILE A 115 1.84 8.08 -4.51
N SER A 116 2.24 9.35 -4.36
CA SER A 116 2.72 10.18 -5.47
C SER A 116 4.02 9.62 -6.07
N LYS A 117 5.02 9.31 -5.23
CA LYS A 117 6.33 8.80 -5.68
C LYS A 117 6.23 7.48 -6.45
N LEU A 118 5.29 6.61 -6.08
CA LEU A 118 5.11 5.29 -6.69
C LEU A 118 4.02 5.26 -7.77
N ASN A 119 3.38 6.41 -8.05
CA ASN A 119 2.27 6.52 -8.98
C ASN A 119 1.17 5.47 -8.73
N SER A 120 0.80 5.29 -7.45
CA SER A 120 -0.06 4.18 -7.04
C SER A 120 -1.56 4.48 -7.15
N LEU A 121 -1.95 5.62 -7.75
CA LEU A 121 -3.36 5.99 -7.94
C LEU A 121 -3.99 5.27 -9.12
N ALA A 122 -5.25 4.89 -8.97
CA ALA A 122 -6.06 4.38 -10.08
C ALA A 122 -6.10 5.38 -11.25
N PRO A 123 -6.06 4.91 -12.52
CA PRO A 123 -6.10 3.50 -12.95
C PRO A 123 -4.71 2.83 -13.07
N VAL A 124 -3.62 3.55 -12.81
CA VAL A 124 -2.24 3.05 -12.97
C VAL A 124 -1.65 2.42 -11.70
N GLY A 125 -2.41 2.46 -10.61
CA GLY A 125 -2.18 1.73 -9.36
C GLY A 125 -3.50 1.39 -8.65
N LEU A 126 -3.43 0.99 -7.38
CA LEU A 126 -4.53 0.40 -6.61
C LEU A 126 -5.11 1.32 -5.51
N ASN A 127 -4.57 2.52 -5.32
CA ASN A 127 -5.14 3.52 -4.43
C ASN A 127 -6.24 4.30 -5.17
N ASP A 128 -7.45 4.33 -4.62
CA ASP A 128 -8.56 5.12 -5.21
C ASP A 128 -8.33 6.63 -5.07
N ALA A 129 -7.75 7.05 -3.95
CA ALA A 129 -7.46 8.45 -3.66
C ALA A 129 -6.37 8.58 -2.59
N TRP A 130 -5.89 9.81 -2.44
CA TRP A 130 -5.07 10.25 -1.31
C TRP A 130 -5.63 11.57 -0.78
N SER A 131 -5.59 11.78 0.53
CA SER A 131 -6.18 12.97 1.13
C SER A 131 -5.18 14.12 1.15
N LEU A 132 -5.40 15.15 0.33
CA LEU A 132 -4.63 16.40 0.40
C LEU A 132 -4.88 17.17 1.71
N LYS A 133 -5.95 16.85 2.46
CA LYS A 133 -6.26 17.44 3.77
C LYS A 133 -5.16 17.21 4.81
N CYS A 134 -4.20 16.31 4.56
CA CYS A 134 -3.07 16.14 5.46
C CYS A 134 -2.05 17.30 5.40
N PHE A 135 -2.11 18.16 4.38
CA PHE A 135 -1.24 19.33 4.20
C PHE A 135 -1.90 20.67 4.57
N LEU A 136 -3.18 20.64 4.94
CA LEU A 136 -3.94 21.79 5.46
C LEU A 136 -3.98 21.71 7.00
#